data_AF-A0A4Z1BVD3-F1
#
_entry.id   AF-A0A4Z1BVD3-F1
#
_cell.length_a   1.000
_cell.length_b   1.000
_cell.length_c   1.000
_cell.angle_alpha   90.00
_cell.angle_beta   90.00
_cell.angle_gamma   90.00
#
_symmetry.space_group_name_H-M   'P 1'
#
loop_
_entity.id
_entity.type
_entity.pdbx_description
1 polymer ?
#
loop_
_entity_poly.entity_id
_entity_poly.type
_entity_poly.pdbx_seq_one_letter_code
_entity_poly.pdbx_strand_id
1 'polypeptide(L)'
;MKKTIFALMTMVSLGGAGIESGQAHASELTSTQSQQQNYEYNQSSSSSASTSSVNTSSESTQSVYEQFIAAGGTEALWESIVLPESGGNPNASNGQYHGLGQTNQSWGYGSVETQTKGMIQYAKERYGSIEAAISFRQANGWW
;
A
#
# COMPACT_ATOMS: atom_id res chain seq x y z
N MET A 1 -4.71 -23.21 20.74
CA MET A 1 -6.05 -23.19 21.37
C MET A 1 -6.93 -22.27 20.54
N LYS A 2 -8.02 -22.80 19.98
CA LYS A 2 -8.94 -22.07 19.10
C LYS A 2 -9.90 -21.29 19.98
N LYS A 3 -10.00 -19.96 19.82
CA LYS A 3 -11.06 -19.15 20.44
C LYS A 3 -11.64 -18.21 19.40
N THR A 4 -12.78 -18.62 18.86
CA THR A 4 -13.69 -17.89 17.98
C THR A 4 -14.61 -17.03 18.86
N ILE A 5 -14.78 -15.74 18.55
CA ILE A 5 -15.94 -14.96 19.00
C ILE A 5 -16.37 -14.04 17.86
N PHE A 6 -17.56 -14.33 17.31
CA PHE A 6 -18.36 -13.46 16.44
C PHE A 6 -19.09 -12.42 17.30
N ALA A 7 -19.18 -11.18 16.84
CA ALA A 7 -20.15 -10.21 17.32
C ALA A 7 -20.74 -9.44 16.12
N LEU A 8 -21.98 -9.81 15.77
CA LEU A 8 -22.88 -9.05 14.90
C LEU A 8 -23.64 -8.06 15.78
N MET A 9 -23.59 -6.77 15.47
CA MET A 9 -24.46 -5.79 16.12
C MET A 9 -25.21 -5.00 15.04
N THR A 10 -26.47 -5.38 14.87
CA THR A 10 -27.49 -4.67 14.11
C THR A 10 -28.06 -3.54 14.97
N MET A 11 -28.05 -2.31 14.46
CA MET A 11 -28.94 -1.24 14.96
C MET A 11 -29.83 -0.80 13.80
N VAL A 12 -31.08 -1.27 13.81
CA VAL A 12 -32.21 -0.59 13.18
C VAL A 12 -32.49 0.66 14.01
N SER A 13 -32.56 1.82 13.37
CA SER A 13 -33.18 3.00 13.96
C SER A 13 -34.28 3.50 13.03
N LEU A 14 -35.46 3.68 13.61
CA LEU A 14 -36.75 4.00 13.00
C LEU A 14 -37.24 5.31 13.63
N GLY A 15 -37.70 6.26 12.82
CA GLY A 15 -38.39 7.49 13.26
C GLY A 15 -37.93 8.70 12.44
N GLY A 16 -38.77 9.60 11.93
CA GLY A 16 -40.20 9.82 12.10
C GLY A 16 -40.69 10.83 11.04
N ALA A 17 -42.01 10.98 10.93
CA ALA A 17 -42.72 11.75 9.91
C ALA A 17 -42.61 13.27 10.07
N GLY A 18 -42.65 14.00 8.95
CA GLY A 18 -42.83 15.45 8.88
C GLY A 18 -43.26 15.86 7.47
N ILE A 19 -44.48 16.38 7.35
CA ILE A 19 -45.09 16.98 6.17
C ILE A 19 -44.76 18.47 6.12
N GLU A 20 -44.26 19.01 5.01
CA GLU A 20 -44.52 20.40 4.61
C GLU A 20 -43.96 20.73 3.21
N SER A 21 -44.86 21.27 2.39
CA SER A 21 -44.62 21.88 1.09
C SER A 21 -44.01 23.28 1.26
N GLY A 22 -42.90 23.55 0.58
CA GLY A 22 -42.30 24.88 0.53
C GLY A 22 -41.26 24.99 -0.57
N GLN A 23 -41.62 25.70 -1.63
CA GLN A 23 -40.76 26.03 -2.76
C GLN A 23 -40.17 27.41 -2.50
N ALA A 24 -38.86 27.49 -2.22
CA ALA A 24 -38.13 28.75 -2.18
C ALA A 24 -36.66 28.52 -2.59
N HIS A 25 -36.28 29.23 -3.64
CA HIS A 25 -34.95 29.35 -4.21
C HIS A 25 -34.17 30.41 -3.43
N ALA A 26 -33.05 30.04 -2.79
CA ALA A 26 -32.06 30.97 -2.29
C ALA A 26 -30.68 30.29 -2.16
N SER A 27 -29.67 31.08 -2.45
CA SER A 27 -28.28 30.74 -2.71
C SER A 27 -27.44 30.40 -1.48
N GLU A 28 -26.29 29.79 -1.77
CA GLU A 28 -24.98 29.96 -1.11
C GLU A 28 -24.51 28.97 0.00
N LEU A 29 -23.26 28.48 -0.24
CA LEU A 29 -22.18 28.10 0.69
C LEU A 29 -22.02 26.63 1.17
N THR A 30 -20.83 26.09 0.84
CA THR A 30 -19.87 25.41 1.73
C THR A 30 -19.89 23.87 1.89
N SER A 31 -18.75 23.29 1.46
CA SER A 31 -17.92 22.20 2.02
C SER A 31 -18.31 20.70 1.97
N THR A 32 -17.25 19.95 1.64
CA THR A 32 -16.87 18.59 2.10
C THR A 32 -17.78 17.42 1.75
N GLN A 33 -17.24 16.42 1.02
CA GLN A 33 -16.62 15.24 1.63
C GLN A 33 -16.43 14.12 0.59
N SER A 34 -15.20 13.59 0.59
CA SER A 34 -14.70 12.33 0.03
C SER A 34 -15.74 11.31 -0.48
N GLN A 35 -15.70 11.04 -1.78
CA GLN A 35 -16.29 9.84 -2.37
C GLN A 35 -15.29 8.68 -2.26
N GLN A 36 -15.63 7.75 -1.38
CA GLN A 36 -15.02 6.44 -1.24
C GLN A 36 -15.20 5.67 -2.55
N GLN A 37 -14.09 5.38 -3.24
CA GLN A 37 -14.10 4.50 -4.40
C GLN A 37 -14.02 3.05 -3.91
N ASN A 38 -15.14 2.36 -4.10
CA ASN A 38 -15.31 0.93 -3.96
C ASN A 38 -14.42 0.22 -4.99
N TYR A 39 -13.39 -0.49 -4.54
CA TYR A 39 -12.68 -1.45 -5.38
C TYR A 39 -13.15 -2.86 -5.04
N GLU A 40 -14.02 -3.33 -5.92
CA GLU A 40 -14.49 -4.70 -6.02
C GLU A 40 -13.31 -5.62 -6.38
N TYR A 41 -12.99 -6.54 -5.48
CA TYR A 41 -11.88 -7.47 -5.63
C TYR A 41 -12.31 -8.64 -6.53
N ASN A 42 -11.90 -8.61 -7.80
CA ASN A 42 -12.01 -9.76 -8.68
C ASN A 42 -10.76 -10.64 -8.53
N GLN A 43 -10.90 -11.72 -7.77
CA GLN A 43 -9.88 -12.75 -7.60
C GLN A 43 -9.87 -13.64 -8.85
N SER A 44 -8.77 -13.63 -9.60
CA SER A 44 -8.48 -14.66 -10.61
C SER A 44 -7.01 -15.05 -10.54
N SER A 45 -6.83 -16.34 -10.31
CA SER A 45 -5.59 -17.08 -10.12
C SER A 45 -4.78 -17.20 -11.41
N SER A 46 -3.45 -17.09 -11.33
CA SER A 46 -2.50 -18.16 -11.65
C SER A 46 -1.14 -17.59 -12.11
N SER A 47 -0.13 -17.95 -11.33
CA SER A 47 1.29 -18.17 -11.62
C SER A 47 1.80 -17.97 -13.06
N SER A 48 2.80 -17.10 -13.20
CA SER A 48 4.02 -17.44 -13.94
C SER A 48 5.19 -16.64 -13.38
N ALA A 49 6.01 -17.30 -12.55
CA ALA A 49 7.30 -16.77 -12.13
C ALA A 49 8.26 -16.83 -13.32
N SER A 50 8.37 -15.73 -14.05
CA SER A 50 9.46 -15.53 -15.01
C SER A 50 10.71 -15.16 -14.22
N THR A 51 11.48 -16.16 -13.83
CA THR A 51 12.87 -15.98 -13.38
C THR A 51 13.71 -15.53 -14.56
N SER A 52 13.82 -14.22 -14.75
CA SER A 52 14.78 -13.63 -15.67
C SER A 52 16.18 -13.76 -15.07
N SER A 53 17.05 -14.45 -15.80
CA SER A 53 18.46 -14.71 -15.46
C SER A 53 19.20 -13.43 -15.04
N VAL A 54 19.70 -13.44 -13.80
CA VAL A 54 20.53 -12.41 -13.18
C VAL A 54 22.01 -12.70 -13.43
N ASN A 55 22.62 -12.07 -14.44
CA ASN A 55 24.07 -12.10 -14.60
C ASN A 55 24.72 -10.73 -14.85
N THR A 56 24.01 -9.65 -14.51
CA THR A 56 24.53 -8.25 -14.53
C THR A 56 24.01 -7.38 -13.38
N SER A 57 23.41 -7.99 -12.33
CA SER A 57 22.61 -7.26 -11.32
C SER A 57 23.34 -6.85 -10.03
N SER A 58 24.52 -7.39 -9.73
CA SER A 58 25.12 -7.16 -8.40
C SER A 58 25.63 -5.74 -8.20
N GLU A 59 26.21 -5.12 -9.24
CA GLU A 59 26.78 -3.77 -9.18
C GLU A 59 25.68 -2.69 -9.19
N SER A 60 24.61 -2.91 -9.97
CA SER A 60 23.45 -2.01 -9.99
C SER A 60 22.64 -2.08 -8.70
N THR A 61 22.51 -3.27 -8.09
CA THR A 61 21.79 -3.44 -6.82
C THR A 61 22.53 -2.72 -5.68
N GLN A 62 23.86 -2.77 -5.63
CA GLN A 62 24.65 -2.08 -4.61
C GLN A 62 24.49 -0.55 -4.69
N SER A 63 24.52 0.03 -5.91
CA SER A 63 24.29 1.46 -6.08
C SER A 63 22.87 1.89 -5.68
N VAL A 64 21.87 1.05 -5.96
CA VAL A 64 20.49 1.31 -5.52
C VAL A 64 20.37 1.22 -4.00
N TYR A 65 21.03 0.24 -3.37
CA TYR A 65 21.09 0.12 -1.91
C TYR A 65 21.67 1.37 -1.27
N GLU A 66 22.79 1.89 -1.78
CA GLU A 66 23.41 3.12 -1.26
C GLU A 66 22.47 4.32 -1.36
N GLN A 67 21.78 4.50 -2.49
CA GLN A 67 20.77 5.54 -2.65
C GLN A 67 19.58 5.35 -1.72
N PHE A 68 19.17 4.10 -1.48
CA PHE A 68 18.09 3.75 -0.58
C PHE A 68 18.45 4.12 0.87
N ILE A 69 19.65 3.76 1.34
CA ILE A 69 20.15 4.16 2.66
C ILE A 69 20.27 5.69 2.77
N ALA A 70 20.82 6.35 1.75
CA ALA A 70 20.94 7.81 1.74
C ALA A 70 19.58 8.53 1.79
N ALA A 71 18.53 7.94 1.23
CA ALA A 71 17.16 8.45 1.28
C ALA A 71 16.44 8.20 2.61
N GLY A 72 17.12 7.61 3.60
CA GLY A 72 16.58 7.29 4.92
C GLY A 72 15.98 5.90 5.05
N GLY A 73 16.17 5.04 4.05
CA GLY A 73 15.89 3.62 4.14
C GLY A 73 16.79 2.95 5.18
N THR A 74 16.34 1.82 5.73
CA THR A 74 17.12 1.03 6.68
C THR A 74 17.54 -0.28 6.04
N GLU A 75 18.69 -0.83 6.43
CA GLU A 75 19.15 -2.15 5.99
C GLU A 75 18.07 -3.22 6.24
N ALA A 76 17.42 -3.18 7.40
CA ALA A 76 16.34 -4.11 7.73
C ALA A 76 15.14 -4.01 6.76
N LEU A 77 14.75 -2.80 6.35
CA LEU A 77 13.68 -2.59 5.37
C LEU A 77 14.12 -3.06 3.97
N TRP A 78 15.39 -2.86 3.62
CA TRP A 78 15.96 -3.33 2.37
C TRP A 78 15.94 -4.86 2.27
N GLU A 79 16.55 -5.54 3.25
CA GLU A 79 16.67 -7.00 3.29
C GLU A 79 15.31 -7.68 3.46
N SER A 80 14.46 -7.14 4.34
CA SER A 80 13.19 -7.79 4.66
C SER A 80 12.10 -7.48 3.66
N ILE A 81 12.16 -6.37 2.92
CA ILE A 81 11.10 -5.95 2.00
C ILE A 81 11.64 -5.75 0.59
N VAL A 82 12.56 -4.83 0.37
CA VAL A 82 12.98 -4.46 -1.00
C VAL A 82 13.53 -5.64 -1.80
N LEU A 83 14.47 -6.40 -1.23
CA LEU A 83 15.10 -7.52 -1.93
C LEU A 83 14.06 -8.62 -2.28
N PRO A 84 13.19 -9.06 -1.36
CA PRO A 84 12.16 -10.02 -1.71
C PRO A 84 11.09 -9.52 -2.70
N GLU A 85 10.72 -8.23 -2.66
CA GLU A 85 9.66 -7.70 -3.52
C GLU A 85 10.17 -7.42 -4.95
N SER A 86 11.35 -6.82 -5.08
CA SER A 86 11.85 -6.30 -6.37
C SER A 86 13.24 -6.79 -6.76
N GLY A 87 13.92 -7.54 -5.89
CA GLY A 87 15.33 -7.86 -6.05
C GLY A 87 16.24 -6.64 -5.97
N GLY A 88 15.79 -5.51 -5.41
CA GLY A 88 16.52 -4.25 -5.42
C GLY A 88 16.45 -3.50 -6.75
N ASN A 89 15.54 -3.87 -7.67
CA ASN A 89 15.35 -3.18 -8.93
C ASN A 89 14.28 -2.07 -8.80
N PRO A 90 14.65 -0.77 -8.89
CA PRO A 90 13.69 0.33 -8.78
C PRO A 90 12.74 0.43 -9.99
N ASN A 91 13.01 -0.34 -11.06
CA ASN A 91 12.14 -0.43 -12.23
C ASN A 91 11.43 -1.79 -12.31
N ALA A 92 11.44 -2.58 -11.24
CA ALA A 92 10.69 -3.84 -11.21
C ALA A 92 9.20 -3.58 -11.44
N SER A 93 8.55 -4.45 -12.21
CA SER A 93 7.14 -4.32 -12.56
C SER A 93 6.53 -5.69 -12.78
N ASN A 94 5.34 -5.91 -12.22
CA ASN A 94 4.52 -7.09 -12.46
C ASN A 94 3.12 -6.70 -12.99
N GLY A 95 3.09 -5.71 -13.88
CA GLY A 95 1.87 -5.17 -14.47
C GLY A 95 1.23 -4.10 -13.59
N GLN A 96 0.59 -4.49 -12.49
CA GLN A 96 -0.11 -3.55 -11.59
C GLN A 96 0.79 -2.93 -10.50
N TYR A 97 1.89 -3.60 -10.18
CA TYR A 97 2.79 -3.28 -9.08
C TYR A 97 4.16 -2.89 -9.61
N HIS A 98 4.75 -1.85 -9.03
CA HIS A 98 5.96 -1.22 -9.54
C HIS A 98 6.95 -0.84 -8.43
N GLY A 99 8.21 -0.74 -8.83
CA GLY A 99 9.30 -0.21 -8.02
C GLY A 99 9.81 -1.15 -6.94
N LEU A 100 10.66 -0.60 -6.08
CA LEU A 100 11.34 -1.30 -4.98
C LEU A 100 10.37 -2.01 -4.04
N GLY A 101 9.20 -1.41 -3.85
CA GLY A 101 8.17 -1.90 -2.95
C GLY A 101 7.08 -2.74 -3.61
N GLN A 102 7.11 -2.93 -4.94
CA GLN A 102 6.01 -3.55 -5.71
C GLN A 102 4.63 -3.02 -5.29
N THR A 103 4.43 -1.72 -5.46
CA THR A 103 3.19 -1.03 -5.07
C THR A 103 2.42 -0.52 -6.29
N ASN A 104 1.11 -0.30 -6.12
CA ASN A 104 0.28 0.40 -7.09
C ASN A 104 0.14 1.91 -6.79
N GLN A 105 0.81 2.38 -5.74
CA GLN A 105 0.82 3.79 -5.36
C GLN A 105 1.75 4.58 -6.29
N SER A 106 1.49 5.87 -6.46
CA SER A 106 2.27 6.76 -7.33
C SER A 106 3.75 6.83 -6.95
N TRP A 107 4.08 6.65 -5.66
CA TRP A 107 5.46 6.61 -5.19
C TRP A 107 6.23 5.37 -5.63
N GLY A 108 5.58 4.33 -6.17
CA GLY A 108 6.23 3.16 -6.76
C GLY A 108 6.95 3.47 -8.08
N TYR A 109 6.77 4.68 -8.61
CA TYR A 109 7.44 5.18 -9.80
C TYR A 109 8.46 6.28 -9.44
N GLY A 110 9.40 6.54 -10.35
CA GLY A 110 10.42 7.58 -10.19
C GLY A 110 11.72 7.09 -9.55
N SER A 111 12.48 8.01 -8.97
CA SER A 111 13.82 7.74 -8.42
C SER A 111 13.79 6.85 -7.18
N VAL A 112 14.93 6.21 -6.88
CA VAL A 112 15.13 5.42 -5.64
C VAL A 112 14.74 6.22 -4.40
N GLU A 113 15.08 7.51 -4.35
CA GLU A 113 14.71 8.38 -3.23
C GLU A 113 13.18 8.51 -3.06
N THR A 114 12.45 8.78 -4.14
CA THR A 114 10.98 8.90 -4.13
C THR A 114 10.35 7.61 -3.63
N GLN A 115 10.81 6.47 -4.16
CA GLN A 115 10.30 5.16 -3.78
C GLN A 115 10.60 4.89 -2.30
N THR A 116 11.82 5.16 -1.83
CA THR A 116 12.23 4.97 -0.43
C THR A 116 11.36 5.79 0.53
N LYS A 117 11.17 7.09 0.23
CA LYS A 117 10.33 7.97 1.05
C LYS A 117 8.88 7.49 1.07
N GLY A 118 8.36 7.04 -0.07
CA GLY A 118 7.04 6.41 -0.18
C GLY A 118 6.91 5.16 0.69
N MET A 119 7.88 4.25 0.62
CA MET A 119 7.90 3.03 1.44
C MET A 119 7.92 3.35 2.94
N ILE A 120 8.72 4.33 3.38
CA ILE A 120 8.81 4.73 4.79
C ILE A 120 7.49 5.32 5.28
N GLN A 121 6.86 6.20 4.49
CA GLN A 121 5.59 6.80 4.88
C GLN A 121 4.48 5.74 4.91
N TYR A 122 4.40 4.89 3.90
CA TYR A 122 3.47 3.77 3.85
C TYR A 122 3.65 2.85 5.07
N ALA A 123 4.89 2.54 5.45
CA ALA A 123 5.18 1.75 6.63
C ALA A 123 4.63 2.40 7.92
N LYS A 124 4.83 3.71 8.08
CA LYS A 124 4.34 4.47 9.24
C LYS A 124 2.81 4.58 9.26
N GLU A 125 2.20 4.88 8.11
CA GLU A 125 0.76 5.11 8.01
C GLU A 125 -0.04 3.81 8.18
N ARG A 126 0.42 2.72 7.56
CA ARG A 126 -0.30 1.43 7.57
C ARG A 126 0.04 0.57 8.78
N TYR A 127 1.30 0.53 9.19
CA TYR A 127 1.80 -0.39 10.24
C TYR A 127 2.19 0.34 11.53
N GLY A 128 2.23 1.67 11.53
CA GLY A 128 2.67 2.48 12.67
C GLY A 128 4.19 2.69 12.72
N SER A 129 4.99 1.76 12.19
CA SER A 129 6.44 1.87 12.12
C SER A 129 7.06 0.96 11.05
N ILE A 130 8.33 1.20 10.71
CA ILE A 130 9.11 0.32 9.83
C ILE A 130 9.26 -1.09 10.43
N GLU A 131 9.52 -1.18 11.74
CA GLU A 131 9.66 -2.47 12.43
C GLU A 131 8.38 -3.30 12.42
N ALA A 132 7.22 -2.63 12.56
CA ALA A 132 5.92 -3.29 12.47
C ALA A 132 5.63 -3.78 11.04
N ALA A 133 5.99 -3.01 10.01
CA ALA A 133 5.88 -3.43 8.61
C ALA A 133 6.74 -4.66 8.30
N ILE A 134 7.99 -4.68 8.78
CA ILE A 134 8.90 -5.83 8.64
C ILE A 134 8.33 -7.06 9.33
N SER A 135 7.87 -6.92 10.58
CA SER A 135 7.27 -8.01 11.35
C SER A 135 6.03 -8.57 10.66
N PHE A 136 5.20 -7.68 10.11
CA PHE A 136 4.03 -8.05 9.33
C PHE A 136 4.41 -8.86 8.09
N ARG A 137 5.39 -8.40 7.31
CA ARG A 137 5.83 -9.11 6.11
C ARG A 137 6.43 -10.47 6.41
N GLN A 138 7.24 -10.58 7.46
CA GLN A 138 7.80 -11.86 7.88
C GLN A 138 6.72 -12.86 8.29
N ALA A 139 5.62 -12.39 8.90
CA ALA A 139 4.50 -13.24 9.30
C ALA A 139 3.56 -13.62 8.14
N ASN A 140 3.40 -12.75 7.14
CA ASN A 140 2.34 -12.88 6.13
C ASN A 140 2.85 -13.14 4.70
N GLY A 141 4.12 -12.88 4.41
CA GLY A 141 4.71 -13.01 3.07
C GLY A 141 4.34 -11.88 2.11
N TRP A 142 3.65 -10.84 2.59
CA TRP A 142 3.29 -9.63 1.85
C TRP A 142 3.37 -8.41 2.76
N TRP A 143 3.41 -7.20 2.19
CA TRP A 143 3.51 -5.94 2.93
C TRP A 143 2.67 -4.82 2.29
#